data_AF-A0A2P4Y9X9-F1
#
_entry.id   AF-A0A2P4Y9X9-F1
#
_cell.length_a   1.000
_cell.length_b   1.000
_cell.length_c   1.000
_cell.angle_alpha   90.00
_cell.angle_beta   90.00
_cell.angle_gamma   90.00
#
_symmetry.space_group_name_H-M   'P 1'
#
loop_
_entity.id
_entity.type
_entity.pdbx_description
1 polymer ?
#
loop_
_entity_poly.entity_id
_entity_poly.type
_entity_poly.pdbx_seq_one_letter_code
_entity_poly.pdbx_strand_id
1 'polypeptide(L)'
;MGNAVATPPAGPNSLPVSADRRGSASKEPSRQHFTVSQLAICNGGVDGKRPIYISIKSEVYDVSSSRELYGPSGKYAALAGKDITRALALGKLDDAKELSTLELSDLTPEHFQTLDEWLTKFQGDEHKYTNVGRLVDSDMCLTIEELLLFNGVDNPRETILVGIDSVVYDVTMNGSEFYGPGGMYGDFAGRDASKALACMSLEEEALDNPSVDDLTPEQRKTLDDWIKRFEGKYAIVGKLTGKK
;
A
#
# COMPACT_ATOMS: atom_id res chain seq x y z
N MET A 1 25.31 20.91 -17.14
CA MET A 1 24.41 19.88 -16.62
C MET A 1 23.16 20.59 -16.12
N GLY A 2 22.03 20.42 -16.80
CA GLY A 2 20.80 21.15 -16.47
C GLY A 2 20.08 20.45 -15.32
N ASN A 3 19.94 21.13 -14.19
CA ASN A 3 19.01 20.72 -13.14
C ASN A 3 17.60 20.86 -13.72
N ALA A 4 16.91 19.73 -13.91
CA ALA A 4 15.48 19.74 -14.12
C ALA A 4 14.86 20.22 -12.81
N VAL A 5 14.49 21.50 -12.76
CA VAL A 5 13.62 22.02 -11.69
C VAL A 5 12.27 21.37 -11.94
N ALA A 6 11.94 20.34 -11.16
CA ALA A 6 10.64 19.71 -11.18
C ALA A 6 9.60 20.79 -10.85
N THR A 7 8.82 21.21 -11.84
CA THR A 7 7.70 22.12 -11.59
C THR A 7 6.67 21.37 -10.75
N PRO A 8 6.25 21.92 -9.60
CA PRO A 8 5.23 21.30 -8.77
C PRO A 8 3.92 21.10 -9.55
N PRO A 9 3.02 20.20 -9.08
CA PRO A 9 1.76 19.94 -9.77
C PRO A 9 1.00 21.26 -9.98
N ALA A 10 0.46 21.51 -11.18
CA ALA A 10 -0.37 22.68 -11.45
C ALA A 10 -1.78 22.52 -10.84
N GLY A 11 -1.96 22.94 -9.60
CA GLY A 11 -3.23 22.86 -8.87
C GLY A 11 -3.82 21.43 -8.79
N PRO A 12 -4.99 21.28 -8.16
CA PRO A 12 -5.62 19.98 -7.98
C PRO A 12 -5.93 19.24 -9.31
N ASN A 13 -5.93 19.93 -10.45
CA ASN A 13 -6.30 19.37 -11.76
C ASN A 13 -5.12 18.75 -12.54
N SER A 14 -3.91 18.77 -12.00
CA SER A 14 -2.68 18.35 -12.72
C SER A 14 -2.22 16.92 -12.47
N LEU A 15 -2.71 16.23 -11.44
CA LEU A 15 -2.49 14.79 -11.37
C LEU A 15 -3.30 14.13 -12.48
N PRO A 16 -2.68 13.31 -13.35
CA PRO A 16 -3.44 12.52 -14.30
C PRO A 16 -4.38 11.62 -13.50
N VAL A 17 -5.68 11.86 -13.66
CA VAL A 17 -6.71 10.87 -13.34
C VAL A 17 -6.39 9.69 -14.22
N SER A 18 -6.25 8.49 -13.64
CA SER A 18 -6.00 7.25 -14.37
C SER A 18 -6.85 7.25 -15.63
N ALA A 19 -6.20 7.31 -16.80
CA ALA A 19 -6.88 7.56 -18.05
C ALA A 19 -7.91 6.44 -18.27
N ASP A 20 -9.20 6.80 -18.22
CA ASP A 20 -10.28 5.96 -18.74
C ASP A 20 -10.04 5.76 -20.24
N ARG A 21 -9.24 4.75 -20.58
CA ARG A 21 -9.18 4.21 -21.93
C ARG A 21 -10.53 3.56 -22.18
N ARG A 22 -11.44 4.31 -22.82
CA ARG A 22 -12.56 3.76 -23.57
C ARG A 22 -12.01 2.82 -24.65
N GLY A 23 -11.87 1.56 -24.26
CA GLY A 23 -11.56 0.43 -25.10
C GLY A 23 -12.23 -0.78 -24.48
N SER A 24 -13.04 -1.48 -25.26
CA SER A 24 -13.76 -2.71 -24.90
C SER A 24 -12.87 -3.67 -24.09
N ALA A 25 -13.04 -3.71 -22.77
CA ALA A 25 -12.25 -4.56 -21.88
C ALA A 25 -13.16 -5.61 -21.24
N SER A 26 -12.81 -6.88 -21.47
CA SER A 26 -13.07 -7.97 -20.53
C SER A 26 -12.82 -7.45 -19.11
N LYS A 27 -13.81 -7.56 -18.22
CA LYS A 27 -13.70 -7.16 -16.81
C LYS A 27 -12.61 -7.99 -16.13
N GLU A 28 -11.35 -7.54 -16.21
CA GLU A 28 -10.40 -7.91 -15.18
C GLU A 28 -10.93 -7.37 -13.85
N PRO A 29 -10.90 -8.18 -12.78
CA PRO A 29 -11.35 -7.70 -11.48
C PRO A 29 -10.49 -6.52 -11.06
N SER A 30 -11.13 -5.37 -10.85
CA SER A 30 -10.48 -4.18 -10.30
C SER A 30 -9.80 -4.56 -8.97
N ARG A 31 -8.49 -4.33 -8.86
CA ARG A 31 -7.75 -4.57 -7.61
C ARG A 31 -8.33 -3.71 -6.48
N GLN A 32 -8.47 -4.28 -5.29
CA GLN A 32 -9.09 -3.63 -4.13
C GLN A 32 -8.16 -3.62 -2.92
N HIS A 33 -8.41 -2.72 -1.97
CA HIS A 33 -7.77 -2.78 -0.66
C HIS A 33 -8.55 -3.71 0.25
N PHE A 34 -7.84 -4.54 1.00
CA PHE A 34 -8.40 -5.46 1.99
C PHE A 34 -7.84 -5.13 3.36
N THR A 35 -8.69 -5.07 4.39
CA THR A 35 -8.21 -5.14 5.78
C THR A 35 -7.98 -6.59 6.20
N VAL A 36 -7.26 -6.82 7.30
CA VAL A 36 -7.06 -8.17 7.87
C VAL A 36 -8.40 -8.88 8.11
N SER A 37 -9.40 -8.14 8.60
CA SER A 37 -10.75 -8.68 8.84
C SER A 37 -11.49 -9.03 7.55
N GLN A 38 -11.34 -8.23 6.50
CA GLN A 38 -11.93 -8.52 5.19
C GLN A 38 -11.26 -9.74 4.54
N LEU A 39 -9.93 -9.83 4.62
CA LEU A 39 -9.17 -10.96 4.09
C LEU A 39 -9.57 -12.28 4.79
N ALA A 40 -9.78 -12.25 6.11
CA ALA A 40 -10.18 -13.42 6.90
C ALA A 40 -11.52 -14.05 6.48
N ILE A 41 -12.42 -13.28 5.87
CA ILE A 41 -13.70 -13.77 5.35
C ILE A 41 -13.47 -14.61 4.07
N CYS A 42 -12.42 -14.30 3.30
CA CYS A 42 -12.05 -14.98 2.07
C CYS A 42 -11.21 -16.24 2.35
N ASN A 43 -11.73 -17.12 3.19
CA ASN A 43 -11.07 -18.37 3.60
C ASN A 43 -11.64 -19.64 2.94
N GLY A 44 -12.38 -19.50 1.84
CA GLY A 44 -13.01 -20.62 1.14
C GLY A 44 -14.37 -21.06 1.71
N GLY A 45 -14.58 -20.87 3.01
CA GLY A 45 -15.79 -21.26 3.73
C GLY A 45 -16.06 -22.76 3.78
N VAL A 46 -16.77 -23.21 4.82
CA VAL A 46 -17.16 -24.62 4.98
C VAL A 46 -18.09 -25.11 3.87
N ASP A 47 -18.80 -24.18 3.22
CA ASP A 47 -19.70 -24.43 2.09
C ASP A 47 -18.96 -24.57 0.75
N GLY A 48 -17.65 -24.28 0.72
CA GLY A 48 -16.85 -24.38 -0.48
C GLY A 48 -17.16 -23.32 -1.54
N LYS A 49 -17.91 -22.26 -1.19
CA LYS A 49 -18.37 -21.24 -2.17
C LYS A 49 -17.67 -19.91 -2.06
N ARG A 50 -17.07 -19.60 -0.90
CA ARG A 50 -16.31 -18.36 -0.74
C ARG A 50 -14.99 -18.45 -1.49
N PRO A 51 -14.44 -17.31 -1.96
CA PRO A 51 -13.09 -17.28 -2.50
C PRO A 51 -12.07 -17.57 -1.39
N ILE A 52 -10.88 -18.00 -1.80
CA ILE A 52 -9.72 -18.23 -0.93
C ILE A 52 -8.63 -17.24 -1.31
N TYR A 53 -8.40 -16.25 -0.46
CA TYR A 53 -7.36 -15.24 -0.66
C TYR A 53 -6.23 -15.43 0.34
N ILE A 54 -5.01 -15.13 -0.08
CA ILE A 54 -3.83 -15.06 0.79
C ILE A 54 -3.05 -13.80 0.48
N SER A 55 -2.32 -13.26 1.46
CA SER A 55 -1.45 -12.10 1.25
C SER A 55 0.03 -12.42 1.45
N ILE A 56 0.87 -11.94 0.54
CA ILE A 56 2.34 -12.07 0.57
C ILE A 56 2.95 -10.69 0.28
N LYS A 57 3.78 -10.15 1.19
CA LYS A 57 4.28 -8.75 1.15
C LYS A 57 3.16 -7.75 0.86
N SER A 58 2.02 -7.91 1.52
CA SER A 58 0.79 -7.13 1.33
C SER A 58 0.10 -7.26 -0.04
N GLU A 59 0.64 -8.01 -0.99
CA GLU A 59 -0.05 -8.31 -2.24
C GLU A 59 -1.06 -9.45 -2.00
N VAL A 60 -2.31 -9.27 -2.42
CA VAL A 60 -3.40 -10.24 -2.19
C VAL A 60 -3.65 -11.06 -3.45
N TYR A 61 -3.57 -12.38 -3.32
CA TYR A 61 -3.72 -13.34 -4.41
C TYR A 61 -4.97 -14.19 -4.23
N ASP A 62 -5.70 -14.40 -5.33
CA ASP A 62 -6.79 -15.37 -5.40
C ASP A 62 -6.26 -16.77 -5.68
N VAL A 63 -6.26 -17.61 -4.64
CA VAL A 63 -5.86 -19.01 -4.69
C VAL A 63 -7.05 -19.98 -4.76
N SER A 64 -8.23 -19.48 -5.12
CA SER A 64 -9.45 -20.27 -5.28
C SER A 64 -9.35 -21.33 -6.38
N SER A 65 -8.41 -21.21 -7.31
CA SER A 65 -8.12 -22.24 -8.32
C SER A 65 -7.49 -23.50 -7.72
N SER A 66 -6.88 -23.39 -6.53
CA SER A 66 -6.20 -24.49 -5.82
C SER A 66 -6.87 -24.82 -4.48
N ARG A 67 -8.20 -25.01 -4.49
CA ARG A 67 -8.99 -25.34 -3.28
C ARG A 67 -8.57 -26.65 -2.62
N GLU A 68 -8.01 -27.58 -3.38
CA GLU A 68 -7.45 -28.84 -2.88
C GLU A 68 -6.25 -28.61 -1.94
N LEU A 69 -5.55 -27.49 -2.10
CA LEU A 69 -4.41 -27.11 -1.26
C LEU A 69 -4.82 -26.17 -0.13
N TYR A 70 -5.53 -25.08 -0.46
CA TYR A 70 -5.83 -23.99 0.48
C TYR A 70 -7.27 -24.01 1.03
N GLY A 71 -8.13 -24.87 0.50
CA GLY A 71 -9.49 -25.00 1.01
C GLY A 71 -9.53 -25.60 2.42
N PRO A 72 -10.70 -25.64 3.07
CA PRO A 72 -10.83 -26.07 4.47
C PRO A 72 -10.29 -27.46 4.79
N SER A 73 -10.25 -28.36 3.79
CA SER A 73 -9.74 -29.73 3.91
C SER A 73 -8.34 -29.91 3.29
N GLY A 74 -7.73 -28.84 2.81
CA GLY A 74 -6.43 -28.86 2.16
C GLY A 74 -5.27 -28.78 3.15
N LYS A 75 -4.08 -29.19 2.71
CA LYS A 75 -2.87 -29.17 3.56
C LYS A 75 -2.42 -27.78 4.00
N TYR A 76 -2.84 -26.73 3.29
CA TYR A 76 -2.52 -25.34 3.58
C TYR A 76 -3.77 -24.54 4.00
N ALA A 77 -4.79 -25.22 4.53
CA ALA A 77 -6.01 -24.57 5.02
C ALA A 77 -5.74 -23.46 6.05
N ALA A 78 -4.67 -23.60 6.86
CA ALA A 78 -4.28 -22.62 7.87
C ALA A 78 -3.93 -21.23 7.31
N LEU A 79 -3.53 -21.18 6.03
CA LEU A 79 -3.11 -19.98 5.30
C LEU A 79 -4.30 -19.17 4.75
N ALA A 80 -5.44 -19.82 4.55
CA ALA A 80 -6.60 -19.24 3.89
C ALA A 80 -7.13 -18.00 4.64
N GLY A 81 -7.22 -16.88 3.94
CA GLY A 81 -7.71 -15.61 4.47
C GLY A 81 -6.72 -14.86 5.36
N LYS A 82 -5.40 -15.09 5.23
CA LYS A 82 -4.38 -14.46 6.09
C LYS A 82 -3.23 -13.84 5.30
N ASP A 83 -2.52 -12.93 5.97
CA ASP A 83 -1.15 -12.57 5.58
C ASP A 83 -0.23 -13.71 5.97
N ILE A 84 0.40 -14.31 4.97
CA ILE A 84 1.30 -15.44 5.16
C ILE A 84 2.75 -15.02 5.04
N THR A 85 3.02 -13.73 4.85
CA THR A 85 4.36 -13.19 4.59
C THR A 85 5.35 -13.71 5.63
N ARG A 86 5.05 -13.52 6.91
CA ARG A 86 5.96 -13.94 7.97
C ARG A 86 6.10 -15.46 8.07
N ALA A 87 4.97 -16.18 8.06
CA ALA A 87 4.96 -17.64 8.14
C ALA A 87 5.73 -18.29 6.98
N LEU A 88 5.63 -17.71 5.78
CA LEU A 88 6.32 -18.15 4.57
C LEU A 88 7.82 -17.89 4.67
N ALA A 89 8.21 -16.70 5.13
CA ALA A 89 9.60 -16.31 5.30
C ALA A 89 10.35 -17.20 6.30
N LEU A 90 9.66 -17.61 7.38
CA LEU A 90 10.21 -18.49 8.42
C LEU A 90 10.04 -19.99 8.12
N GLY A 91 9.34 -20.36 7.04
CA GLY A 91 8.99 -21.76 6.73
C GLY A 91 8.01 -22.40 7.73
N LYS A 92 7.31 -21.59 8.52
CA LYS A 92 6.39 -22.01 9.60
C LYS A 92 4.92 -21.83 9.19
N LEU A 93 4.50 -22.54 8.14
CA LEU A 93 3.17 -22.37 7.52
C LEU A 93 1.98 -22.78 8.41
N ASP A 94 2.23 -23.55 9.47
CA ASP A 94 1.19 -24.01 10.41
C ASP A 94 1.23 -23.27 11.76
N ASP A 95 2.16 -22.33 11.94
CA ASP A 95 2.30 -21.59 13.19
C ASP A 95 1.29 -20.44 13.26
N ALA A 96 0.28 -20.61 14.11
CA ALA A 96 -0.78 -19.63 14.30
C ALA A 96 -0.27 -18.25 14.76
N LYS A 97 0.85 -18.20 15.48
CA LYS A 97 1.44 -16.94 15.93
C LYS A 97 1.99 -16.17 14.72
N GLU A 98 2.77 -16.83 13.88
CA GLU A 98 3.39 -16.21 12.71
C GLU A 98 2.35 -15.79 11.65
N LEU A 99 1.21 -16.48 11.60
CA LEU A 99 0.07 -16.15 10.72
C LEU A 99 -0.86 -15.05 11.26
N SER A 100 -0.65 -14.60 12.50
CA SER A 100 -1.51 -13.61 13.17
C SER A 100 -0.89 -12.21 13.23
N THR A 101 0.36 -12.06 12.81
CA THR A 101 1.12 -10.81 12.91
C THR A 101 1.54 -10.32 11.52
N LEU A 102 1.59 -8.99 11.36
CA LEU A 102 2.10 -8.34 10.16
C LEU A 102 3.58 -7.92 10.29
N GLU A 103 4.17 -8.11 11.47
CA GLU A 103 5.53 -7.69 11.83
C GLU A 103 6.61 -8.45 11.06
N LEU A 104 7.55 -7.71 10.49
CA LEU A 104 8.67 -8.22 9.70
C LEU A 104 10.03 -7.65 10.14
N SER A 105 10.06 -6.90 11.24
CA SER A 105 11.24 -6.15 11.72
C SER A 105 12.41 -7.04 12.19
N ASP A 106 12.12 -8.29 12.58
CA ASP A 106 13.10 -9.28 13.05
C ASP A 106 13.54 -10.28 11.95
N LEU A 107 13.08 -10.11 10.71
CA LEU A 107 13.45 -11.00 9.60
C LEU A 107 14.84 -10.66 9.05
N THR A 108 15.55 -11.69 8.60
CA THR A 108 16.89 -11.57 8.02
C THR A 108 16.81 -11.37 6.48
N PRO A 109 17.88 -10.92 5.84
CA PRO A 109 17.94 -10.84 4.37
C PRO A 109 17.65 -12.17 3.67
N GLU A 110 18.02 -13.31 4.26
CA GLU A 110 17.73 -14.65 3.72
C GLU A 110 16.22 -14.97 3.74
N HIS A 111 15.50 -14.51 4.78
CA HIS A 111 14.05 -14.59 4.85
C HIS A 111 13.39 -13.74 3.75
N PHE A 112 13.92 -12.55 3.47
CA PHE A 112 13.44 -11.70 2.37
C PHE A 112 13.72 -12.30 0.99
N GLN A 113 14.90 -12.89 0.78
CA GLN A 113 15.20 -13.62 -0.47
C GLN A 113 14.19 -14.75 -0.71
N THR A 114 13.85 -15.50 0.35
CA THR A 114 12.83 -16.54 0.28
C THR A 114 11.47 -15.97 -0.16
N LEU A 115 11.08 -14.81 0.37
CA LEU A 115 9.84 -14.14 -0.03
C LEU A 115 9.85 -13.72 -1.49
N ASP A 116 10.95 -13.15 -1.98
CA ASP A 116 11.06 -12.69 -3.36
C ASP A 116 11.01 -13.86 -4.36
N GLU A 117 11.60 -15.01 -4.02
CA GLU A 117 11.47 -16.24 -4.80
C GLU A 117 10.01 -16.74 -4.86
N TRP A 118 9.29 -16.66 -3.75
CA TRP A 118 7.88 -17.02 -3.70
C TRP A 118 7.02 -16.05 -4.50
N LEU A 119 7.25 -14.75 -4.38
CA LEU A 119 6.56 -13.74 -5.19
C LEU A 119 6.82 -13.95 -6.68
N THR A 120 8.05 -14.27 -7.08
CA THR A 120 8.38 -14.60 -8.48
C THR A 120 7.57 -15.80 -8.97
N LYS A 121 7.33 -16.82 -8.13
CA LYS A 121 6.47 -17.97 -8.49
C LYS A 121 5.00 -17.59 -8.59
N PHE A 122 4.53 -16.68 -7.75
CA PHE A 122 3.13 -16.20 -7.75
C PHE A 122 2.84 -15.20 -8.88
N GLN A 123 3.83 -14.39 -9.25
CA GLN A 123 3.75 -13.32 -10.25
C GLN A 123 4.28 -13.73 -11.63
N GLY A 124 5.03 -14.83 -11.73
CA GLY A 124 5.67 -15.27 -12.97
C GLY A 124 4.69 -15.76 -14.04
N ASP A 125 5.23 -16.04 -15.23
CA ASP A 125 4.49 -16.25 -16.49
C ASP A 125 3.34 -17.27 -16.44
N GLU A 126 3.38 -18.24 -15.52
CA GLU A 126 2.29 -19.20 -15.33
C GLU A 126 1.01 -18.56 -14.74
N HIS A 127 1.07 -17.32 -14.22
CA HIS A 127 -0.02 -16.55 -13.61
C HIS A 127 -0.96 -17.43 -12.78
N LYS A 128 -0.37 -18.31 -11.96
CA LYS A 128 -1.12 -19.37 -11.29
C LYS A 128 -2.27 -18.81 -10.45
N TYR A 129 -2.07 -17.60 -9.91
CA TYR A 129 -3.03 -16.89 -9.10
C TYR A 129 -3.13 -15.43 -9.52
N THR A 130 -4.35 -14.91 -9.59
CA THR A 130 -4.61 -13.52 -9.92
C THR A 130 -4.33 -12.63 -8.70
N ASN A 131 -3.56 -11.55 -8.88
CA ASN A 131 -3.47 -10.51 -7.86
C ASN A 131 -4.78 -9.71 -7.83
N VAL A 132 -5.51 -9.79 -6.73
CA VAL A 132 -6.83 -9.16 -6.57
C VAL A 132 -6.78 -7.88 -5.76
N GLY A 133 -5.61 -7.49 -5.24
CA GLY A 133 -5.53 -6.33 -4.38
C GLY A 133 -4.31 -6.22 -3.50
N ARG A 134 -4.42 -5.33 -2.52
CA ARG A 134 -3.41 -5.09 -1.49
C ARG A 134 -4.03 -5.15 -0.09
N LEU A 135 -3.34 -5.78 0.84
CA LEU A 135 -3.66 -5.79 2.26
C LEU A 135 -3.17 -4.47 2.87
N VAL A 136 -4.09 -3.75 3.50
CA VAL A 136 -3.81 -2.50 4.21
C VAL A 136 -3.97 -2.71 5.70
N ASP A 137 -3.06 -2.14 6.46
CA ASP A 137 -3.21 -1.97 7.91
C ASP A 137 -3.95 -0.67 8.16
N SER A 138 -5.15 -0.71 8.75
CA SER A 138 -6.02 0.47 8.87
C SER A 138 -5.83 1.26 10.16
N ASP A 139 -5.04 0.75 11.10
CA ASP A 139 -4.94 1.29 12.46
C ASP A 139 -3.53 1.81 12.79
N MET A 140 -2.77 2.23 11.78
CA MET A 140 -1.42 2.72 11.96
C MET A 140 -1.41 4.07 12.71
N CYS A 141 -0.59 4.17 13.76
CA CYS A 141 -0.26 5.42 14.43
C CYS A 141 1.24 5.64 14.28
N LEU A 142 1.62 6.52 13.36
CA LEU A 142 3.02 6.74 13.00
C LEU A 142 3.48 8.12 13.46
N THR A 143 4.71 8.22 13.90
CA THR A 143 5.40 9.52 14.00
C THR A 143 5.87 9.99 12.62
N ILE A 144 6.22 11.27 12.51
CA ILE A 144 6.82 11.81 11.28
C ILE A 144 8.11 11.03 10.94
N GLU A 145 8.91 10.68 11.96
CA GLU A 145 10.16 9.92 11.79
C GLU A 145 9.90 8.49 11.32
N GLU A 146 8.90 7.80 11.89
CA GLU A 146 8.53 6.44 11.48
C GLU A 146 7.93 6.41 10.06
N LEU A 147 7.22 7.48 9.66
CA LEU A 147 6.65 7.59 8.31
C LEU A 147 7.74 7.56 7.23
N LEU A 148 8.94 8.08 7.49
CA LEU A 148 10.04 8.16 6.51
C LEU A 148 10.45 6.80 5.95
N LEU A 149 10.27 5.73 6.72
CA LEU A 149 10.55 4.35 6.27
C LEU A 149 9.59 3.87 5.17
N PHE A 150 8.44 4.52 5.01
CA PHE A 150 7.39 4.16 4.06
C PHE A 150 7.52 4.92 2.74
N ASN A 151 8.72 4.90 2.15
CA ASN A 151 9.03 5.55 0.88
C ASN A 151 9.00 4.59 -0.33
N GLY A 152 8.56 3.34 -0.12
CA GLY A 152 8.57 2.30 -1.14
C GLY A 152 9.90 1.56 -1.30
N VAL A 153 10.90 1.83 -0.45
CA VAL A 153 12.22 1.17 -0.48
C VAL A 153 12.62 0.64 0.88
N ASP A 154 12.55 1.48 1.91
CA ASP A 154 13.23 1.20 3.19
C ASP A 154 12.44 0.27 4.11
N ASN A 155 11.15 0.07 3.86
CA ASN A 155 10.33 -0.86 4.65
C ASN A 155 10.24 -2.26 4.02
N PRO A 156 10.09 -3.31 4.86
CA PRO A 156 9.99 -4.72 4.41
C PRO A 156 8.92 -5.05 3.36
N ARG A 157 7.88 -4.20 3.27
CA ARG A 157 6.72 -4.40 2.39
C ARG A 157 6.72 -3.46 1.19
N GLU A 158 7.77 -2.67 1.01
CA GLU A 158 7.93 -1.67 -0.06
C GLU A 158 6.67 -0.79 -0.19
N THR A 159 6.07 -0.45 0.95
CA THR A 159 4.84 0.34 1.02
C THR A 159 5.18 1.82 0.97
N ILE A 160 4.42 2.55 0.17
CA ILE A 160 4.53 3.99 0.01
C ILE A 160 3.37 4.63 0.77
N LEU A 161 3.68 5.36 1.85
CA LEU A 161 2.70 6.11 2.62
C LEU A 161 2.93 7.62 2.45
N VAL A 162 1.85 8.39 2.44
CA VAL A 162 1.90 9.85 2.41
C VAL A 162 0.98 10.40 3.51
N GLY A 163 1.51 11.30 4.34
CA GLY A 163 0.75 12.03 5.34
C GLY A 163 0.13 13.30 4.75
N ILE A 164 -1.15 13.56 5.03
CA ILE A 164 -1.83 14.81 4.68
C ILE A 164 -2.83 15.15 5.78
N ASP A 165 -2.70 16.34 6.36
CA ASP A 165 -3.52 16.88 7.46
C ASP A 165 -3.71 15.87 8.61
N SER A 166 -2.58 15.28 9.07
CA SER A 166 -2.53 14.23 10.10
C SER A 166 -3.16 12.88 9.74
N VAL A 167 -3.62 12.68 8.49
CA VAL A 167 -4.13 11.40 7.98
C VAL A 167 -3.06 10.73 7.13
N VAL A 168 -2.88 9.41 7.27
CA VAL A 168 -1.92 8.63 6.49
C VAL A 168 -2.65 7.85 5.40
N TYR A 169 -2.19 8.00 4.15
CA TYR A 169 -2.73 7.34 2.97
C TYR A 169 -1.73 6.32 2.42
N ASP A 170 -2.20 5.12 2.10
CA ASP A 170 -1.43 4.14 1.32
C ASP A 170 -1.63 4.40 -0.17
N VAL A 171 -0.55 4.87 -0.80
CA VAL A 171 -0.52 5.20 -2.23
C VAL A 171 0.16 4.12 -3.07
N THR A 172 0.50 2.97 -2.48
CA THR A 172 1.32 1.93 -3.13
C THR A 172 0.64 1.34 -4.37
N MET A 173 -0.65 0.99 -4.28
CA MET A 173 -1.34 0.24 -5.35
C MET A 173 -1.62 1.09 -6.61
N ASN A 174 -2.03 2.36 -6.43
CA ASN A 174 -2.50 3.24 -7.52
C ASN A 174 -1.67 4.52 -7.68
N GLY A 175 -0.56 4.62 -6.94
CA GLY A 175 0.25 5.82 -6.81
C GLY A 175 1.75 5.58 -6.93
N SER A 176 2.22 4.33 -7.05
CA SER A 176 3.64 4.00 -7.14
C SER A 176 4.37 4.67 -8.31
N GLU A 177 3.71 4.87 -9.45
CA GLU A 177 4.30 5.60 -10.59
C GLU A 177 4.58 7.07 -10.29
N PHE A 178 3.87 7.64 -9.31
CA PHE A 178 3.95 9.06 -8.96
C PHE A 178 4.83 9.30 -7.73
N TYR A 179 4.58 8.53 -6.67
CA TYR A 179 5.20 8.69 -5.36
C TYR A 179 6.26 7.63 -5.07
N GLY A 180 6.39 6.59 -5.90
CA GLY A 180 7.44 5.60 -5.73
C GLY A 180 8.81 6.10 -6.20
N PRO A 181 9.86 5.26 -6.04
CA PRO A 181 11.22 5.60 -6.46
C PRO A 181 11.29 6.02 -7.93
N GLY A 182 11.83 7.22 -8.17
CA GLY A 182 11.93 7.80 -9.52
C GLY A 182 10.64 8.43 -10.06
N GLY A 183 9.55 8.43 -9.27
CA GLY A 183 8.32 9.15 -9.57
C GLY A 183 8.48 10.66 -9.41
N MET A 184 7.68 11.44 -10.15
CA MET A 184 7.75 12.91 -10.16
C MET A 184 7.39 13.58 -8.83
N TYR A 185 6.69 12.85 -7.94
CA TYR A 185 6.33 13.27 -6.59
C TYR A 185 6.92 12.33 -5.54
N GLY A 186 8.02 11.65 -5.87
CA GLY A 186 8.71 10.72 -4.96
C GLY A 186 9.18 11.39 -3.66
N ASP A 187 9.39 12.71 -3.67
CA ASP A 187 9.78 13.46 -2.47
C ASP A 187 8.68 13.48 -1.39
N PHE A 188 7.42 13.18 -1.73
CA PHE A 188 6.34 13.03 -0.74
C PHE A 188 6.31 11.65 -0.07
N ALA A 189 7.03 10.67 -0.62
CA ALA A 189 7.03 9.31 -0.12
C ALA A 189 7.58 9.27 1.31
N GLY A 190 6.80 8.72 2.23
CA GLY A 190 7.17 8.65 3.65
C GLY A 190 7.14 10.00 4.37
N ARG A 191 6.52 11.04 3.82
CA ARG A 191 6.47 12.38 4.42
C ARG A 191 5.06 12.89 4.64
N ASP A 192 4.94 13.84 5.56
CA ASP A 192 3.75 14.69 5.65
C ASP A 192 3.83 15.78 4.57
N ALA A 193 3.05 15.59 3.50
CA ALA A 193 3.01 16.47 2.35
C ALA A 193 2.06 17.67 2.53
N SER A 194 1.51 17.90 3.72
CA SER A 194 0.46 18.92 3.96
C SER A 194 0.86 20.32 3.50
N LYS A 195 2.01 20.84 3.97
CA LYS A 195 2.49 22.18 3.59
C LYS A 195 2.84 22.24 2.12
N ALA A 196 3.59 21.26 1.62
CA ALA A 196 3.99 21.16 0.23
C ALA A 196 2.80 21.17 -0.73
N LEU A 197 1.74 20.41 -0.44
CA LEU A 197 0.50 20.39 -1.22
C LEU A 197 -0.29 21.70 -1.11
N ALA A 198 -0.35 22.30 0.09
CA ALA A 198 -1.04 23.58 0.30
C ALA A 198 -0.36 24.74 -0.45
N CYS A 199 0.97 24.76 -0.47
CA CYS A 199 1.79 25.76 -1.14
C CYS A 199 2.05 25.45 -2.61
N MET A 200 1.68 24.25 -3.08
CA MET A 200 2.02 23.75 -4.41
C MET A 200 3.52 23.83 -4.67
N SER A 201 4.32 23.34 -3.72
CA SER A 201 5.78 23.40 -3.75
C SER A 201 6.40 22.03 -3.49
N LEU A 202 7.52 21.76 -4.14
CA LEU A 202 8.41 20.61 -3.89
C LEU A 202 9.72 21.05 -3.24
N GLU A 203 9.78 22.29 -2.74
CA GLU A 203 10.98 22.81 -2.07
C GLU A 203 11.17 22.18 -0.69
N GLU A 204 12.44 21.99 -0.32
CA GLU A 204 12.86 21.29 0.90
C GLU A 204 12.26 21.95 2.16
N GLU A 205 12.13 23.27 2.17
CA GLU A 205 11.53 24.03 3.27
C GLU A 205 10.05 23.65 3.52
N ALA A 206 9.31 23.32 2.46
CA ALA A 206 7.91 22.91 2.56
C ALA A 206 7.76 21.40 2.85
N LEU A 207 8.77 20.60 2.52
CA LEU A 207 8.82 19.16 2.76
C LEU A 207 9.29 18.81 4.18
N ASP A 208 10.17 19.63 4.75
CA ASP A 208 10.75 19.40 6.09
C ASP A 208 9.90 20.03 7.19
N ASN A 209 9.08 21.04 6.88
CA ASN A 209 8.15 21.64 7.81
C ASN A 209 6.70 21.45 7.34
N PRO A 210 6.04 20.37 7.78
CA PRO A 210 4.65 20.08 7.40
C PRO A 210 3.63 20.95 8.15
N SER A 211 4.07 21.96 8.91
CA SER A 211 3.15 22.83 9.65
C SER A 211 2.10 23.46 8.73
N VAL A 212 0.84 23.46 9.16
CA VAL A 212 -0.27 24.10 8.44
C VAL A 212 -0.89 25.27 9.20
N ASP A 213 -0.20 25.74 10.25
CA ASP A 213 -0.74 26.75 11.16
C ASP A 213 -0.67 28.16 10.56
N ASP A 214 0.24 28.37 9.62
CA ASP A 214 0.51 29.63 8.92
C ASP A 214 -0.08 29.68 7.50
N LEU A 215 -0.94 28.72 7.13
CA LEU A 215 -1.56 28.70 5.81
C LEU A 215 -2.52 29.88 5.62
N THR A 216 -2.45 30.51 4.44
CA THR A 216 -3.49 31.47 4.02
C THR A 216 -4.82 30.73 3.75
N PRO A 217 -5.97 31.43 3.74
CA PRO A 217 -7.25 30.82 3.38
C PRO A 217 -7.24 30.13 2.00
N GLU A 218 -6.51 30.68 1.04
CA GLU A 218 -6.35 30.11 -0.30
C GLU A 218 -5.53 28.81 -0.27
N GLN A 219 -4.42 28.79 0.47
CA GLN A 219 -3.58 27.60 0.64
C GLN A 219 -4.34 26.50 1.40
N ARG A 220 -5.10 26.88 2.43
CA ARG A 220 -5.98 25.95 3.16
C ARG A 220 -7.01 25.32 2.24
N LYS A 221 -7.66 26.12 1.39
CA LYS A 221 -8.63 25.61 0.40
C LYS A 221 -7.96 24.64 -0.58
N THR A 222 -6.76 24.96 -1.06
CA THR A 222 -5.97 24.07 -1.91
C THR A 222 -5.70 22.73 -1.22
N LEU A 223 -5.30 22.76 0.05
CA LEU A 223 -5.08 21.54 0.86
C LEU A 223 -6.37 20.72 1.01
N ASP A 224 -7.50 21.36 1.35
CA ASP A 224 -8.78 20.67 1.48
C ASP A 224 -9.24 19.99 0.16
N ASP A 225 -8.91 20.58 -0.99
CA ASP A 225 -9.19 19.99 -2.31
C ASP A 225 -8.25 18.82 -2.66
N TRP A 226 -7.04 18.80 -2.09
CA TRP A 226 -6.12 17.66 -2.16
C TRP A 226 -6.61 16.50 -1.28
N ILE A 227 -7.02 16.79 -0.04
CA ILE A 227 -7.55 15.79 0.89
C ILE A 227 -8.69 15.00 0.23
N LYS A 228 -9.68 15.69 -0.35
CA LYS A 228 -10.81 15.03 -1.05
C LYS A 228 -10.37 14.12 -2.20
N ARG A 229 -9.31 14.46 -2.92
CA ARG A 229 -8.77 13.61 -3.99
C ARG A 229 -8.09 12.37 -3.44
N PHE A 230 -7.32 12.53 -2.37
CA PHE A 230 -6.65 11.41 -1.73
C PHE A 230 -7.67 10.44 -1.11
N GLU A 231 -8.68 10.95 -0.39
CA GLU A 231 -9.79 10.16 0.16
C GLU A 231 -10.56 9.38 -0.93
N GLY A 232 -10.69 9.95 -2.12
CA GLY A 232 -11.37 9.30 -3.24
C GLY A 232 -10.54 8.24 -3.98
N LYS A 233 -9.21 8.23 -3.81
CA LYS A 233 -8.30 7.40 -4.64
C LYS A 233 -7.46 6.40 -3.84
N TYR A 234 -7.08 6.72 -2.61
CA TYR A 234 -6.13 5.97 -1.81
C TYR A 234 -6.76 5.50 -0.50
N ALA A 235 -6.26 4.39 0.04
CA ALA A 235 -6.75 3.87 1.30
C ALA A 235 -6.22 4.72 2.45
N ILE A 236 -7.09 5.08 3.40
CA ILE A 236 -6.67 5.63 4.68
C ILE A 236 -6.20 4.47 5.55
N VAL A 237 -4.96 4.55 6.02
CA VAL A 237 -4.30 3.49 6.79
C VAL A 237 -3.96 3.88 8.22
N GLY A 238 -4.14 5.15 8.56
CA GLY A 238 -3.81 5.60 9.89
C GLY A 238 -3.77 7.10 10.07
N LYS A 239 -3.08 7.50 11.13
CA LYS A 239 -2.89 8.89 11.51
C LYS A 239 -1.45 9.17 11.93
N LEU A 240 -1.04 10.42 11.72
CA LEU A 240 0.22 10.91 12.24
C LEU A 240 0.07 11.34 13.70
N THR A 241 1.09 11.00 14.48
CA THR A 241 1.24 11.31 15.89
C THR A 241 2.55 12.07 16.08
N GLY A 242 2.58 12.99 17.04
CA GLY A 242 3.64 14.01 17.10
C GLY A 242 3.08 15.34 16.66
N LYS A 243 2.87 16.23 17.63
CA LYS A 243 2.42 17.60 17.36
C LYS A 243 3.56 18.40 16.72
N LYS A 244 3.17 19.30 15.82
CA LYS A 244 3.94 20.48 15.42
C LYS A 244 4.46 21.27 16.63
#